data_AF-A0A101E7K1-F1
#
_entry.id   AF-A0A101E7K1-F1
#
_cell.length_a   1.000
_cell.length_b   1.000
_cell.length_c   1.000
_cell.angle_alpha   90.00
_cell.angle_beta   90.00
_cell.angle_gamma   90.00
#
_symmetry.space_group_name_H-M   'P 1'
#
loop_
_entity.id
_entity.type
_entity.pdbx_description
1 polymer ?
#
loop_
_entity_poly.entity_id
_entity_poly.type
_entity_poly.pdbx_seq_one_letter_code
_entity_poly.pdbx_strand_id
1 'polypeptide(L)'
;MLAAMALLCGRRRRAAAFFVLVTLVMLFLFSSRAGEYFLVRTLEDDFVPLSFRELVDMRNDGVKTAVVVLSGDAVRGSPAGGSLAAEIGEVTLKRLFEGYRVYRVTGFPLCVSGGVEPGAEGLLWLRL
;
A
#
# COMPACT_ATOMS: atom_id res chain seq x y z
N MET A 1 -37.97 -21.67 -36.93
CA MET A 1 -36.77 -22.00 -36.11
C MET A 1 -35.76 -20.85 -36.04
N LEU A 2 -35.43 -20.17 -37.14
CA LEU A 2 -34.44 -19.06 -37.16
C LEU A 2 -34.81 -17.86 -36.27
N ALA A 3 -36.08 -17.45 -36.22
CA ALA A 3 -36.52 -16.35 -35.35
C ALA A 3 -36.42 -16.67 -33.85
N ALA A 4 -36.72 -17.92 -33.45
CA ALA A 4 -36.55 -18.40 -32.08
C ALA A 4 -35.05 -18.48 -31.72
N MET A 5 -34.21 -18.92 -32.65
CA MET A 5 -32.75 -18.97 -32.49
C MET A 5 -32.13 -17.57 -32.39
N ALA A 6 -32.64 -16.58 -33.13
CA ALA A 6 -32.26 -15.18 -33.04
C ALA A 6 -32.73 -14.52 -31.71
N LEU A 7 -33.93 -14.86 -31.23
CA LEU A 7 -34.44 -14.44 -29.92
C LEU A 7 -33.65 -15.07 -28.75
N LEU A 8 -33.28 -16.34 -28.85
CA LEU A 8 -32.40 -17.03 -27.90
C LEU A 8 -30.99 -16.44 -27.89
N CYS A 9 -30.41 -16.14 -29.07
CA CYS A 9 -29.13 -15.46 -29.18
C CYS A 9 -29.20 -14.02 -28.65
N GLY A 10 -30.28 -13.28 -28.93
CA GLY A 10 -30.50 -11.92 -28.43
C GLY A 10 -30.70 -11.87 -26.92
N ARG A 11 -31.45 -12.83 -26.34
CA ARG A 11 -31.66 -12.95 -24.89
C ARG A 11 -30.38 -13.37 -24.17
N ARG A 12 -29.57 -14.28 -24.75
CA ARG A 12 -28.22 -14.61 -24.26
C ARG A 12 -27.26 -13.42 -24.36
N ARG A 13 -27.30 -12.63 -25.44
CA ARG A 13 -26.50 -11.40 -25.58
C ARG A 13 -26.89 -10.32 -24.58
N ARG A 14 -28.19 -10.13 -24.31
CA ARG A 14 -28.66 -9.20 -23.27
C ARG A 14 -28.28 -9.67 -21.87
N ALA A 15 -28.37 -10.98 -21.59
CA ALA A 15 -27.91 -11.55 -20.33
C ALA A 15 -26.39 -11.39 -20.16
N ALA A 16 -25.61 -11.69 -21.21
CA ALA A 16 -24.16 -11.48 -21.20
C ALA A 16 -23.80 -9.99 -21.01
N ALA A 17 -24.47 -9.08 -21.71
CA ALA A 17 -24.28 -7.64 -21.54
C ALA A 17 -24.64 -7.17 -20.12
N PHE A 18 -25.70 -7.74 -19.53
CA PHE A 18 -26.06 -7.48 -18.14
C PHE A 18 -24.96 -7.94 -17.18
N PHE A 19 -24.43 -9.17 -17.34
CA PHE A 19 -23.32 -9.64 -16.51
C PHE A 19 -22.07 -8.78 -16.67
N VAL A 20 -21.71 -8.40 -17.91
CA VAL A 20 -20.58 -7.49 -18.17
C VAL A 20 -20.80 -6.14 -17.51
N LEU A 21 -22.00 -5.57 -17.60
CA LEU A 21 -22.34 -4.30 -16.96
C LEU A 21 -22.23 -4.41 -15.44
N VAL A 22 -22.76 -5.49 -14.84
CA VAL A 22 -22.67 -5.75 -13.40
C VAL A 22 -21.22 -5.89 -12.97
N THR A 23 -20.39 -6.66 -13.70
CA THR A 23 -18.96 -6.79 -13.41
C THR A 23 -18.26 -5.44 -13.50
N LEU A 24 -18.57 -4.61 -14.49
CA LEU A 24 -17.96 -3.30 -14.67
C LEU A 24 -18.35 -2.34 -13.53
N VAL A 25 -19.62 -2.36 -13.10
CA VAL A 25 -20.10 -1.59 -11.95
C VAL A 25 -19.43 -2.05 -10.66
N MET A 26 -19.34 -3.37 -10.43
CA MET A 26 -18.67 -3.92 -9.25
C MET A 26 -17.17 -3.56 -9.23
N LEU A 27 -16.49 -3.70 -10.37
CA LEU A 27 -15.08 -3.35 -10.51
C LEU A 27 -14.85 -1.85 -10.29
N PHE A 28 -15.75 -1.01 -10.80
CA PHE A 28 -15.72 0.43 -10.52
C PHE A 28 -15.92 0.75 -9.04
N LEU A 29 -16.90 0.12 -8.38
CA LEU A 29 -17.14 0.32 -6.95
C LEU A 29 -15.93 -0.11 -6.12
N PHE A 30 -15.36 -1.29 -6.39
CA PHE A 30 -14.17 -1.79 -5.70
C PHE A 30 -12.90 -0.98 -5.99
N SER A 31 -12.78 -0.41 -7.19
CA SER A 31 -11.67 0.48 -7.55
C SER A 31 -11.85 1.92 -7.07
N SER A 32 -13.01 2.25 -6.48
CA SER A 32 -13.31 3.60 -5.98
C SER A 32 -12.92 3.76 -4.51
N ARG A 33 -12.81 5.01 -4.05
CA ARG A 33 -12.62 5.35 -2.63
C ARG A 33 -13.67 4.72 -1.71
N ALA A 34 -14.89 4.49 -2.19
CA ALA A 34 -15.93 3.83 -1.40
C ALA A 34 -15.62 2.35 -1.16
N GLY A 35 -15.07 1.67 -2.16
CA GLY A 35 -14.60 0.29 -2.05
C GLY A 35 -13.40 0.19 -1.11
N GLU A 36 -12.41 1.08 -1.29
CA GLU A 36 -11.26 1.21 -0.38
C GLU A 36 -11.73 1.41 1.06
N TYR A 37 -12.62 2.36 1.31
CA TYR A 37 -13.16 2.61 2.65
C TYR A 37 -13.83 1.37 3.25
N PHE A 38 -14.67 0.67 2.49
CA PHE A 38 -15.40 -0.48 3.03
C PHE A 38 -14.49 -1.69 3.32
N LEU A 39 -13.53 -1.96 2.43
CA LEU A 39 -12.62 -3.11 2.54
C LEU A 39 -11.46 -2.83 3.50
N VAL A 40 -10.78 -1.70 3.32
CA VAL A 40 -9.52 -1.40 3.99
C VAL A 40 -9.78 -0.88 5.40
N ARG A 41 -10.72 0.05 5.58
CA ARG A 41 -10.94 0.65 6.90
C ARG A 41 -11.39 -0.36 7.93
N THR A 42 -12.23 -1.32 7.53
CA THR A 42 -12.65 -2.42 8.41
C THR A 42 -11.46 -3.25 8.89
N LEU A 43 -10.44 -3.43 8.05
CA LEU A 43 -9.21 -4.15 8.41
C LEU A 43 -8.23 -3.28 9.21
N GLU A 44 -8.19 -1.97 8.95
CA GLU A 44 -7.30 -1.04 9.67
C GLU A 44 -7.79 -0.75 11.09
N ASP A 45 -9.11 -0.68 11.31
CA ASP A 45 -9.70 -0.39 12.62
C ASP A 45 -9.43 -1.48 13.67
N ASP A 46 -9.10 -2.71 13.24
CA ASP A 46 -8.74 -3.83 14.15
C ASP A 46 -7.33 -3.68 14.75
N PHE A 47 -6.46 -2.82 14.19
CA PHE A 47 -5.07 -2.67 14.63
C PHE A 47 -4.82 -1.25 15.16
N VAL A 48 -5.11 -1.05 16.45
CA VAL A 48 -4.81 0.21 17.13
C VAL A 48 -3.28 0.43 17.21
N PRO A 49 -2.77 1.62 16.82
CA PRO A 49 -1.35 1.91 16.92
C PRO A 49 -0.85 1.87 18.37
N LEU A 50 0.29 1.20 18.61
CA LEU A 50 0.95 1.15 19.91
C LEU A 50 1.45 2.55 20.33
N SER A 51 1.26 2.88 21.59
CA SER A 51 1.83 4.08 22.19
C SER A 51 3.33 3.89 22.50
N PHE A 52 4.06 5.01 22.60
CA PHE A 52 5.48 4.96 22.99
C PHE A 52 5.71 4.30 24.36
N ARG A 53 4.74 4.39 25.28
CA ARG A 53 4.85 3.77 26.59
C ARG A 53 4.82 2.24 26.48
N GLU A 54 3.86 1.71 25.73
CA GLU A 54 3.75 0.26 25.50
C GLU A 54 4.99 -0.28 24.80
N LEU A 55 5.55 0.46 23.84
CA LEU A 55 6.79 0.07 23.16
C LEU A 55 8.00 0.02 24.10
N VAL A 56 8.08 0.93 25.08
CA VAL A 56 9.12 0.91 26.12
C VAL A 56 8.90 -0.25 27.10
N ASP A 57 7.65 -0.52 27.48
CA ASP A 57 7.30 -1.64 28.36
C ASP A 57 7.68 -2.97 27.68
N MET A 58 7.35 -3.15 26.39
CA MET A 58 7.77 -4.31 25.59
C MET A 58 9.30 -4.52 25.58
N ARG A 59 10.06 -3.41 25.52
CA ARG A 59 11.52 -3.47 25.59
C ARG A 59 11.99 -3.96 26.96
N ASN A 60 11.41 -3.42 28.03
CA ASN A 60 11.76 -3.78 29.41
C ASN A 60 11.42 -5.24 29.73
N ASP A 61 10.33 -5.74 29.14
CA ASP A 61 9.90 -7.14 29.23
C ASP A 61 10.79 -8.09 28.39
N GLY A 62 11.77 -7.56 27.67
CA GLY A 62 12.73 -8.34 26.87
C GLY A 62 12.14 -8.92 25.59
N VAL A 63 11.02 -8.37 25.10
CA VAL A 63 10.40 -8.82 23.85
C VAL A 63 11.32 -8.49 22.67
N LYS A 64 11.60 -9.49 21.84
CA LYS A 64 12.42 -9.31 20.62
C LYS A 64 11.58 -8.60 19.55
N THR A 65 11.81 -7.31 19.39
CA THR A 65 11.08 -6.45 18.45
C THR A 65 12.04 -5.70 17.54
N ALA A 66 11.60 -5.40 16.32
CA ALA A 66 12.29 -4.56 15.36
C ALA A 66 11.31 -3.53 14.76
N VAL A 67 11.81 -2.35 14.43
CA VAL A 67 11.05 -1.32 13.71
C VAL A 67 11.32 -1.50 12.23
N VAL A 68 10.28 -1.73 11.44
CA VAL A 68 10.39 -1.84 9.97
C VAL A 68 9.68 -0.66 9.32
N VAL A 69 10.45 0.19 8.64
CA VAL A 69 9.92 1.31 7.86
C VAL A 69 9.75 0.85 6.42
N LEU A 70 8.50 0.79 5.96
CA LEU A 70 8.16 0.48 4.56
C LEU A 70 8.07 1.78 3.75
N SER A 71 9.06 1.98 2.88
CA SER A 71 9.01 3.04 1.87
C SER A 71 8.03 2.68 0.75
N GLY A 72 7.42 3.69 0.14
CA GLY A 72 6.37 3.46 -0.87
C GLY A 72 6.01 4.67 -1.71
N ASP A 73 6.80 5.74 -1.62
CA ASP A 73 6.55 7.01 -2.32
C ASP A 73 7.87 7.64 -2.75
N ALA A 74 7.93 8.07 -4.00
CA ALA A 74 9.08 8.69 -4.65
C ALA A 74 8.63 9.75 -5.66
N VAL A 75 9.31 10.89 -5.67
CA VAL A 75 9.10 11.97 -6.63
C VAL A 75 10.00 11.75 -7.83
N ARG A 76 9.40 11.35 -8.96
CA ARG A 76 10.11 11.14 -10.24
C ARG A 76 10.37 12.47 -10.95
N GLY A 77 11.46 12.51 -11.72
CA GLY A 77 11.89 13.70 -12.46
C GLY A 77 12.39 14.83 -11.57
N SER A 78 12.73 14.52 -10.31
CA SER A 78 13.13 15.56 -9.37
C SER A 78 14.55 16.04 -9.66
N PRO A 79 14.79 17.36 -9.81
CA PRO A 79 16.12 17.91 -10.10
C PRO A 79 17.17 17.62 -9.03
N ALA A 80 16.78 17.42 -7.77
CA ALA A 80 17.72 17.11 -6.69
C ALA A 80 18.01 15.60 -6.55
N GLY A 81 17.31 14.74 -7.31
CA GLY A 81 17.58 13.30 -7.39
C GLY A 81 18.82 12.94 -8.22
N GLY A 82 19.55 13.93 -8.75
CA GLY A 82 20.78 13.73 -9.50
C GLY A 82 20.62 12.75 -10.67
N SER A 83 21.52 11.77 -10.77
CA SER A 83 21.52 10.76 -11.84
C SER A 83 20.34 9.79 -11.77
N LEU A 84 19.68 9.68 -10.62
CA LEU A 84 18.51 8.80 -10.43
C LEU A 84 17.19 9.50 -10.78
N ALA A 85 17.21 10.83 -10.90
CA ALA A 85 16.03 11.67 -11.14
C ALA A 85 14.84 11.30 -10.21
N ALA A 86 15.13 10.82 -9.01
CA ALA A 86 14.14 10.34 -8.05
C ALA A 86 14.51 10.83 -6.65
N GLU A 87 13.52 11.37 -5.93
CA GLU A 87 13.65 11.81 -4.54
C GLU A 87 12.67 11.07 -3.64
N ILE A 88 12.99 11.03 -2.35
CA ILE A 88 12.09 10.45 -1.34
C ILE A 88 10.82 11.29 -1.28
N GLY A 89 9.67 10.66 -1.47
CA GLY A 89 8.37 11.33 -1.35
C GLY A 89 8.03 11.70 0.09
N GLU A 90 7.13 12.68 0.25
CA GLU A 90 6.74 13.21 1.56
C GLU A 90 6.23 12.12 2.51
N VAL A 91 5.50 11.14 1.96
CA VAL A 91 4.93 10.04 2.75
C VAL A 91 6.05 9.13 3.28
N THR A 92 7.02 8.77 2.43
CA THR A 92 8.17 7.97 2.85
C THR A 92 9.01 8.72 3.88
N LEU A 93 9.21 10.03 3.71
CA LEU A 93 9.95 10.85 4.66
C LEU A 93 9.28 10.89 6.05
N LYS A 94 7.95 11.07 6.10
CA LYS A 94 7.18 11.02 7.35
C LYS A 94 7.34 9.67 8.06
N ARG A 95 7.24 8.57 7.32
CA ARG A 95 7.42 7.21 7.88
C ARG A 95 8.83 6.99 8.42
N LEU A 96 9.85 7.48 7.70
CA LEU A 96 11.24 7.39 8.13
C LEU A 96 11.48 8.20 9.42
N PHE A 97 10.92 9.41 9.48
CA PHE A 97 11.02 10.27 10.66
C PHE A 97 10.36 9.63 11.89
N GLU A 98 9.14 9.10 11.75
CA GLU A 98 8.47 8.43 12.87
C GLU A 98 9.16 7.13 13.27
N GLY A 99 9.64 6.33 12.31
CA GLY A 99 10.46 5.14 12.60
C GLY A 99 11.74 5.49 13.37
N TYR A 100 12.39 6.60 13.01
CA TYR A 100 13.55 7.11 13.74
C TYR A 100 13.20 7.59 15.16
N ARG A 101 12.04 8.24 15.35
CA ARG A 101 11.55 8.63 16.68
C ARG A 101 11.34 7.41 17.57
N VAL A 102 10.74 6.34 17.05
CA VAL A 102 10.59 5.07 17.77
C VAL A 102 11.96 4.49 18.13
N TYR A 103 12.88 4.39 17.16
CA TYR A 103 14.25 3.93 17.39
C TYR A 103 14.95 4.69 18.52
N ARG A 104 14.82 6.03 18.56
CA ARG A 104 15.45 6.88 19.57
C ARG A 104 14.93 6.65 20.99
N VAL A 105 13.67 6.23 21.13
CA VAL A 105 13.03 6.00 22.43
C VAL A 105 13.23 4.57 22.91
N THR A 106 13.09 3.59 22.01
CA THR A 106 13.09 2.16 22.38
C THR A 106 14.45 1.50 22.20
N GLY A 107 15.28 1.98 21.28
CA GLY A 107 16.53 1.32 20.87
C GLY A 107 16.31 0.01 20.11
N PHE A 108 15.09 -0.30 19.66
CA PHE A 108 14.85 -1.46 18.81
C PHE A 108 15.58 -1.34 17.47
N PRO A 109 16.11 -2.44 16.90
CA PRO A 109 16.73 -2.40 15.58
C PRO A 109 15.79 -1.79 14.53
N LEU A 110 16.30 -0.80 13.78
CA LEU A 110 15.56 -0.12 12.72
C LEU A 110 15.97 -0.69 11.36
N CYS A 111 15.01 -1.19 10.61
CA CYS A 111 15.17 -1.68 9.24
C CYS A 111 14.35 -0.81 8.29
N VAL A 112 14.94 -0.35 7.20
CA VAL A 112 14.25 0.37 6.14
C VAL A 112 14.17 -0.55 4.93
N SER A 113 12.95 -0.81 4.44
CA SER A 113 12.69 -1.65 3.27
C SER A 113 11.99 -0.85 2.19
N GLY A 114 12.35 -1.12 0.92
CA GLY A 114 11.87 -0.38 -0.22
C GLY A 114 12.07 -1.08 -1.55
N GLY A 115 11.26 -0.70 -2.52
CA GLY A 115 11.46 -1.06 -3.92
C GLY A 115 12.50 -0.15 -4.59
N VAL A 116 13.11 -0.66 -5.65
CA VAL A 116 13.91 0.15 -6.57
C VAL A 116 13.04 0.50 -7.77
N GLU A 117 13.02 1.78 -8.15
CA GLU A 117 12.28 2.23 -9.32
C GLU A 117 12.83 1.52 -10.59
N PRO A 118 11.99 1.03 -11.51
CA PRO A 118 12.47 0.47 -12.77
C PRO A 118 13.30 1.52 -13.55
N GLY A 119 14.59 1.23 -13.77
CA GLY A 119 15.55 2.17 -14.38
C GLY A 119 16.51 2.84 -13.41
N ALA A 120 16.30 2.72 -12.10
CA ALA A 120 17.32 2.98 -11.10
C ALA A 120 18.19 1.73 -10.95
N GLU A 121 19.43 1.77 -11.44
CA GLU A 121 20.36 0.67 -11.21
C GLU A 121 20.67 0.58 -9.71
N GLY A 122 20.40 -0.60 -9.15
CA GLY A 122 20.24 -0.80 -7.72
C GLY A 122 21.52 -0.63 -6.91
N LEU A 123 21.35 -0.10 -5.70
CA LEU A 123 22.18 -0.31 -4.52
C LEU A 123 21.61 0.57 -3.42
N LEU A 124 20.99 0.01 -2.38
CA LEU A 124 21.08 0.57 -1.03
C LEU A 124 20.48 -0.39 0.01
N TRP A 125 21.30 -1.28 0.55
CA TRP A 125 21.10 -1.78 1.91
C TRP A 125 21.68 -0.72 2.85
N LEU A 126 20.87 0.26 3.26
CA LEU A 126 21.25 1.18 4.34
C LEU A 126 21.20 0.39 5.67
N ARG A 127 22.35 -0.09 6.12
CA ARG A 127 22.56 -0.38 7.55
C ARG A 127 22.84 0.95 8.24
N LEU A 128 21.86 1.43 9.00
CA LEU A 128 22.04 2.45 10.04
C LEU A 128 22.63 1.82 11.29
#